data_AF-A0A9E4DYG0-F1
#
_entry.id   AF-A0A9E4DYG0-F1
#
_cell.length_a   1.000
_cell.length_b   1.000
_cell.length_c   1.000
_cell.angle_alpha   90.00
_cell.angle_beta   90.00
_cell.angle_gamma   90.00
#
_symmetry.space_group_name_H-M   'P 1'
#
loop_
_entity.id
_entity.type
_entity.pdbx_description
1 polymer ?
#
loop_
_entity_poly.entity_id
_entity_poly.type
_entity_poly.pdbx_seq_one_letter_code
_entity_poly.pdbx_strand_id
1 'polypeptide(L)'
;MEAYKAQLAFSEAQLRPLYIEGYTDQLSYAPGDEIGFHISTSASEYSLEIVRVSATREVVWSEKGLPGSAYPIPEDASSYGCRWPTSFKLCVPDTWRSGYYEVSMRAEGNGGDFTYRNRRTAEGTLHFVVRSAQPGRDTKILLQLATNTYNAYNNWGGYSVYGYHGHNNVQGHRISFDRPMAGLFSRWESFFVE
;
A
#
# COMPACT_ATOMS: atom_id res chain seq x y z
N MET A 1 8.92 -10.12 -35.42
CA MET A 1 7.83 -9.80 -34.47
C MET A 1 8.13 -10.32 -33.07
N GLU A 2 8.50 -11.59 -32.91
CA GLU A 2 8.80 -12.22 -31.62
C GLU A 2 10.09 -11.70 -30.95
N ALA A 3 11.17 -11.53 -31.73
CA ALA A 3 12.42 -10.94 -31.25
C ALA A 3 12.26 -9.46 -30.81
N TYR A 4 11.36 -8.71 -31.45
CA TYR A 4 11.07 -7.31 -31.08
C TYR A 4 10.28 -7.23 -29.77
N LYS A 5 9.34 -8.15 -29.53
CA LYS A 5 8.63 -8.28 -28.25
C LYS A 5 9.56 -8.73 -27.11
N ALA A 6 10.48 -9.66 -27.39
CA ALA A 6 11.48 -10.09 -26.40
C ALA A 6 12.46 -8.97 -26.03
N GLN A 7 12.84 -8.12 -26.99
CA GLN A 7 13.71 -6.98 -26.75
C GLN A 7 13.02 -5.82 -25.99
N LEU A 8 11.71 -5.63 -26.20
CA LEU A 8 10.89 -4.73 -25.38
C LEU A 8 10.78 -5.23 -23.94
N ALA A 9 10.46 -6.52 -23.73
CA ALA A 9 10.41 -7.14 -22.40
C ALA A 9 11.77 -7.09 -21.66
N PHE A 10 12.88 -7.21 -22.38
CA PHE A 10 14.24 -7.05 -21.83
C PHE A 10 14.56 -5.59 -21.48
N SER A 11 14.10 -4.62 -22.28
CA SER A 11 14.26 -3.19 -21.99
C SER A 11 13.38 -2.71 -20.82
N GLU A 12 12.17 -3.27 -20.66
CA GLU A 12 11.28 -3.04 -19.52
C GLU A 12 11.82 -3.62 -18.21
N ALA A 13 12.63 -4.68 -18.29
CA ALA A 13 13.40 -5.19 -17.15
C ALA A 13 14.60 -4.29 -16.81
N GLN A 14 15.16 -3.55 -17.78
CA GLN A 14 16.32 -2.66 -17.57
C GLN A 14 15.97 -1.21 -17.19
N LEU A 15 14.75 -0.73 -17.47
CA LEU A 15 14.36 0.66 -17.19
C LEU A 15 13.03 0.76 -16.42
N ARG A 16 12.88 0.01 -15.33
CA ARG A 16 11.80 0.32 -14.38
C ARG A 16 12.08 1.69 -13.72
N PRO A 17 11.12 2.63 -13.71
CA PRO A 17 11.27 3.85 -12.92
C PRO A 17 11.48 3.46 -11.44
N LEU A 18 12.09 4.34 -10.65
CA LEU A 18 12.14 4.11 -9.21
C LEU A 18 10.68 4.15 -8.70
N TYR A 19 10.20 3.07 -8.10
CA TYR A 19 8.84 2.99 -7.55
C TYR A 19 8.84 2.20 -6.24
N ILE A 20 7.82 2.43 -5.41
CA ILE A 20 7.46 1.58 -4.28
C ILE A 20 5.95 1.62 -4.08
N GLU A 21 5.34 0.45 -4.02
CA GLU A 21 3.90 0.29 -3.85
C GLU A 21 3.63 -0.93 -2.96
N GLY A 22 2.50 -0.93 -2.26
CA GLY A 22 2.16 -2.05 -1.39
C GLY A 22 0.79 -1.97 -0.76
N TYR A 23 0.42 -3.08 -0.15
CA TYR A 23 -0.82 -3.28 0.60
C TYR A 23 -0.55 -4.30 1.71
N THR A 24 -1.51 -4.46 2.62
CA THR A 24 -1.49 -5.49 3.66
C THR A 24 -2.52 -6.57 3.38
N ASP A 25 -2.33 -7.77 3.92
CA ASP A 25 -3.22 -8.92 3.74
C ASP A 25 -4.64 -8.71 4.32
N GLN A 26 -4.79 -7.77 5.25
CA GLN A 26 -6.05 -7.33 5.80
C GLN A 26 -6.03 -5.81 6.03
N LEU A 27 -7.20 -5.21 6.25
CA LEU A 27 -7.32 -3.78 6.58
C LEU A 27 -7.63 -3.53 8.05
N SER A 28 -7.84 -4.58 8.85
CA SER A 28 -8.26 -4.47 10.24
C SER A 28 -7.66 -5.58 11.08
N TYR A 29 -6.92 -5.20 12.12
CA TYR A 29 -6.20 -6.11 13.00
C TYR A 29 -6.58 -5.87 14.45
N ALA A 30 -6.52 -6.89 15.28
CA ALA A 30 -6.50 -6.81 16.74
C ALA A 30 -5.06 -6.95 17.26
N PRO A 31 -4.78 -6.54 18.50
CA PRO A 31 -3.53 -6.88 19.16
C PRO A 31 -3.25 -8.39 19.15
N GLY A 32 -2.00 -8.75 18.85
CA GLY A 32 -1.57 -10.14 18.65
C GLY A 32 -1.78 -10.68 17.23
N ASP A 33 -2.56 -10.02 16.37
CA ASP A 33 -2.66 -10.41 14.96
C ASP A 33 -1.32 -10.16 14.24
N GLU A 34 -1.09 -10.89 13.15
CA GLU A 34 0.08 -10.74 12.29
C GLU A 34 -0.31 -9.98 11.01
N ILE A 35 0.37 -8.87 10.73
CA ILE A 35 0.23 -8.10 9.50
C ILE A 35 1.15 -8.70 8.43
N GLY A 36 0.60 -9.18 7.32
CA GLY A 36 1.36 -9.52 6.13
C GLY A 36 1.50 -8.31 5.20
N PHE A 37 2.72 -7.81 5.01
CA PHE A 37 2.99 -6.71 4.06
C PHE A 37 3.35 -7.27 2.68
N HIS A 38 2.66 -6.78 1.64
CA HIS A 38 2.88 -7.14 0.24
C HIS A 38 3.45 -5.93 -0.51
N ILE A 39 4.76 -5.87 -0.66
CA ILE A 39 5.48 -4.70 -1.19
C ILE A 39 6.19 -5.05 -2.50
N SER A 40 5.99 -4.23 -3.53
CA SER A 40 6.74 -4.29 -4.79
C SER A 40 7.52 -2.99 -4.96
N THR A 41 8.80 -3.10 -5.27
CA THR A 41 9.69 -1.95 -5.49
C THR A 41 10.79 -2.31 -6.48
N SER A 42 11.22 -1.34 -7.28
CA SER A 42 12.41 -1.48 -8.13
C SER A 42 13.73 -1.34 -7.36
N ALA A 43 13.69 -0.83 -6.12
CA ALA A 43 14.87 -0.67 -5.29
C ALA A 43 15.26 -1.99 -4.61
N SER A 44 16.55 -2.19 -4.36
CA SER A 44 17.05 -3.35 -3.61
C SER A 44 16.70 -3.30 -2.13
N GLU A 45 16.44 -2.10 -1.60
CA GLU A 45 16.03 -1.86 -0.23
C GLU A 45 15.06 -0.69 -0.12
N TYR A 46 14.30 -0.66 0.96
CA TYR A 46 13.42 0.45 1.30
C TYR A 46 13.32 0.66 2.81
N SER A 47 12.65 1.73 3.20
CA SER A 47 12.30 2.03 4.58
C SER A 47 10.78 2.12 4.72
N LEU A 48 10.29 1.78 5.90
CA LEU A 48 8.87 1.78 6.23
C LEU A 48 8.68 2.41 7.62
N GLU A 49 7.71 3.29 7.74
CA GLU A 49 7.30 3.94 8.99
C GLU A 49 5.80 3.74 9.18
N ILE A 50 5.39 3.38 10.40
CA ILE A 50 3.98 3.21 10.77
C ILE A 50 3.62 4.29 11.77
N VAL A 51 2.58 5.05 11.43
CA VAL A 51 2.11 6.21 12.18
C VAL A 51 0.68 5.97 12.61
N ARG A 52 0.42 6.04 13.91
CA ARG A 52 -0.95 6.14 14.42
C ARG A 52 -1.44 7.57 14.22
N VAL A 53 -2.53 7.74 13.48
CA VAL A 53 -3.11 9.06 13.19
C VAL A 53 -4.30 9.33 14.10
N SER A 54 -4.24 10.47 14.77
CA SER A 54 -5.30 11.07 15.61
C SER A 54 -5.06 12.59 15.65
N ALA A 55 -5.54 13.29 16.67
CA ALA A 55 -5.17 14.68 16.99
C ALA A 55 -3.65 14.95 16.91
N THR A 56 -2.86 13.91 17.17
CA THR A 56 -1.44 13.88 16.86
C THR A 56 -1.09 12.72 15.93
N ARG A 57 0.00 12.87 15.19
CA ARG A 57 0.67 11.81 14.43
C ARG A 57 1.79 11.23 15.30
N GLU A 58 1.67 9.95 15.64
CA GLU A 58 2.62 9.24 16.50
C GLU A 58 3.30 8.12 15.71
N VAL A 59 4.61 8.22 15.48
CA VAL A 59 5.39 7.12 14.90
C VAL A 59 5.47 6.00 15.94
N VAL A 60 4.86 4.86 15.63
CA VAL A 60 4.80 3.71 16.54
C VAL A 60 5.79 2.61 16.17
N TRP A 61 6.30 2.63 14.93
CA TRP A 61 7.26 1.65 14.42
C TRP A 61 7.97 2.21 13.18
N SER A 62 9.24 1.88 13.00
CA SER A 62 10.00 2.22 11.80
C SER A 62 11.13 1.21 11.58
N GLU A 63 11.40 0.88 10.32
CA GLU A 63 12.48 -0.01 9.91
C GLU A 63 13.12 0.50 8.61
N LYS A 64 14.42 0.28 8.47
CA LYS A 64 15.21 0.68 7.29
C LYS A 64 15.97 -0.51 6.75
N GLY A 65 16.30 -0.48 5.45
CA GLY A 65 17.06 -1.57 4.83
C GLY A 65 16.23 -2.85 4.66
N LEU A 66 14.91 -2.73 4.59
CA LEU A 66 14.03 -3.87 4.28
C LEU A 66 14.31 -4.33 2.85
N PRO A 67 14.43 -5.65 2.59
CA PRO A 67 14.77 -6.16 1.27
C PRO A 67 13.66 -5.86 0.26
N GLY A 68 14.01 -5.20 -0.83
CA GLY A 68 13.12 -4.84 -1.92
C GLY A 68 13.12 -5.88 -3.04
N SER A 69 11.97 -6.09 -3.67
CA SER A 69 11.83 -6.95 -4.85
C SER A 69 10.70 -6.45 -5.72
N ALA A 70 10.87 -6.64 -7.04
CA ALA A 70 9.93 -6.15 -8.03
C ALA A 70 9.07 -7.30 -8.55
N TYR A 71 7.76 -7.19 -8.42
CA TYR A 71 6.79 -8.20 -8.85
C TYR A 71 5.96 -7.71 -10.02
N PRO A 72 5.53 -8.59 -10.94
CA PRO A 72 4.65 -8.21 -12.04
C PRO A 72 3.29 -7.70 -11.51
N ILE A 73 2.65 -6.83 -12.28
CA ILE A 73 1.26 -6.42 -12.08
C ILE A 73 0.41 -7.21 -13.08
N PRO A 74 -0.39 -8.17 -12.64
CA PRO A 74 -1.28 -8.88 -13.55
C PRO A 74 -2.32 -7.96 -14.19
N GLU A 75 -2.75 -8.28 -15.41
CA GLU A 75 -3.78 -7.51 -16.12
C GLU A 75 -5.11 -7.45 -15.34
N ASP A 76 -5.40 -8.48 -14.55
CA ASP A 76 -6.61 -8.61 -13.74
C ASP A 76 -6.43 -8.16 -12.28
N ALA A 77 -5.33 -7.49 -11.95
CA ALA A 77 -4.98 -7.12 -10.57
C ALA A 77 -6.03 -6.24 -9.89
N SER A 78 -6.74 -5.39 -10.66
CA SER A 78 -7.86 -4.60 -10.14
C SER A 78 -8.97 -5.46 -9.54
N SER A 79 -9.24 -6.64 -10.12
CA SER A 79 -10.36 -7.52 -9.78
C SER A 79 -9.98 -8.73 -8.90
N TYR A 80 -8.75 -9.24 -9.07
CA TYR A 80 -8.25 -10.46 -8.42
C TYR A 80 -6.96 -10.24 -7.62
N GLY A 81 -6.55 -8.98 -7.44
CA GLY A 81 -5.38 -8.61 -6.63
C GLY A 81 -4.05 -8.85 -7.34
N CYS A 82 -3.00 -8.25 -6.77
CA CYS A 82 -1.65 -8.31 -7.31
C CYS A 82 -0.99 -9.69 -7.20
N ARG A 83 -1.41 -10.47 -6.20
CA ARG A 83 -0.81 -11.78 -5.86
C ARG A 83 0.69 -11.67 -5.57
N TRP A 84 1.12 -10.52 -5.04
CA TRP A 84 2.50 -10.35 -4.59
C TRP A 84 2.73 -11.23 -3.36
N PRO A 85 3.91 -11.85 -3.20
CA PRO A 85 4.21 -12.57 -1.97
C PRO A 85 4.30 -11.61 -0.79
N THR A 86 4.16 -12.14 0.42
CA THR A 86 4.43 -11.37 1.65
C THR A 86 5.91 -11.06 1.73
N SER A 87 6.26 -9.77 1.73
CA SER A 87 7.64 -9.28 1.83
C SER A 87 8.19 -9.44 3.25
N PHE A 88 7.40 -9.06 4.26
CA PHE A 88 7.70 -9.31 5.67
C PHE A 88 6.42 -9.29 6.49
N LYS A 89 6.53 -9.70 7.75
CA LYS A 89 5.42 -9.75 8.70
C LYS A 89 5.71 -8.97 9.97
N LEU A 90 4.67 -8.42 10.57
CA LEU A 90 4.75 -7.69 11.84
C LEU A 90 3.60 -8.10 12.76
N CYS A 91 3.92 -8.61 13.95
CA CYS A 91 2.92 -8.84 14.99
C CYS A 91 2.46 -7.48 15.55
N VAL A 92 1.14 -7.29 15.67
CA VAL A 92 0.53 -6.09 16.26
C VAL A 92 0.79 -6.10 17.77
N PRO A 93 1.61 -5.20 18.31
CA PRO A 93 1.89 -5.17 19.74
C PRO A 93 0.66 -4.77 20.56
N ASP A 94 0.54 -5.30 21.78
CA ASP A 94 -0.53 -4.92 22.74
C ASP A 94 -0.50 -3.44 23.14
N THR A 95 0.62 -2.76 22.89
CA THR A 95 0.79 -1.33 23.14
C THR A 95 0.14 -0.44 22.07
N TRP A 96 -0.22 -1.01 20.91
CA TRP A 96 -0.85 -0.26 19.83
C TRP A 96 -2.31 0.07 20.17
N ARG A 97 -2.60 1.36 20.33
CA ARG A 97 -3.94 1.86 20.68
C ARG A 97 -4.85 1.82 19.46
N SER A 98 -6.11 1.44 19.65
CA SER A 98 -7.08 1.43 18.56
C SER A 98 -7.11 2.73 17.76
N GLY A 99 -7.21 2.63 16.43
CA GLY A 99 -7.22 3.79 15.54
C GLY A 99 -6.83 3.47 14.10
N TYR A 100 -6.68 4.53 13.31
CA TYR A 100 -6.15 4.50 11.96
C TYR A 100 -4.62 4.53 11.98
N TYR A 101 -4.01 3.65 11.19
CA TYR A 101 -2.57 3.54 11.05
C TYR A 101 -2.21 3.78 9.59
N GLU A 102 -1.42 4.83 9.36
CA GLU A 102 -0.83 5.13 8.07
C GLU A 102 0.56 4.50 8.01
N VAL A 103 0.88 3.90 6.87
CA VAL A 103 2.19 3.35 6.60
C VAL A 103 2.82 4.13 5.46
N SER A 104 3.97 4.73 5.74
CA SER A 104 4.78 5.45 4.75
C SER A 104 5.95 4.56 4.32
N MET A 105 6.10 4.36 3.03
CA MET A 105 7.17 3.58 2.43
C MET A 105 8.03 4.48 1.58
N ARG A 106 9.34 4.32 1.66
CA ARG A 106 10.29 5.15 0.93
C ARG A 106 11.43 4.32 0.38
N ALA A 107 11.59 4.36 -0.93
CA ALA A 107 12.69 3.75 -1.67
C ALA A 107 13.62 4.86 -2.20
N GLU A 108 14.92 4.65 -2.10
CA GLU A 108 15.92 5.55 -2.67
C GLU A 108 16.67 4.85 -3.81
N GLY A 109 17.12 5.63 -4.80
CA GLY A 109 17.94 5.11 -5.89
C GLY A 109 18.95 6.15 -6.37
N ASN A 110 20.18 5.72 -6.63
CA ASN A 110 21.30 6.61 -6.97
C ASN A 110 21.52 6.79 -8.48
N GLY A 111 20.59 6.33 -9.32
CA GLY A 111 20.80 6.26 -10.76
C GLY A 111 21.20 4.86 -11.21
N GLY A 112 21.67 4.73 -12.45
CA GLY A 112 22.29 3.50 -12.95
C GLY A 112 23.72 3.79 -13.40
N ASP A 113 24.53 2.74 -13.52
CA ASP A 113 26.00 2.80 -13.76
C ASP A 113 26.45 3.72 -14.91
N PHE A 114 25.56 3.97 -15.89
CA PHE A 114 25.86 4.75 -17.09
C PHE A 114 24.94 5.97 -17.30
N THR A 115 24.13 6.38 -16.31
CA THR A 115 23.11 7.46 -16.49
C THR A 115 23.13 8.54 -15.40
N TYR A 116 22.89 9.79 -15.82
CA TYR A 116 22.82 11.03 -15.02
C TYR A 116 21.53 11.19 -14.19
N ARG A 117 21.07 10.16 -13.49
CA ARG A 117 19.96 10.33 -12.55
C ARG A 117 20.53 10.53 -11.15
N ASN A 118 20.48 11.77 -10.66
CA ASN A 118 20.80 12.12 -9.27
C ASN A 118 20.01 11.25 -8.28
N ARG A 119 20.34 11.36 -6.98
CA ARG A 119 19.54 10.72 -5.91
C ARG A 119 18.05 10.95 -6.14
N ARG A 120 17.31 9.86 -6.32
CA ARG A 120 15.86 9.83 -6.51
C ARG A 120 15.22 9.17 -5.31
N THR A 121 14.01 9.59 -5.02
CA THR A 121 13.15 9.01 -3.99
C THR A 121 11.82 8.63 -4.62
N ALA A 122 11.32 7.45 -4.29
CA ALA A 122 9.93 7.08 -4.51
C ALA A 122 9.28 6.87 -3.15
N GLU A 123 8.06 7.37 -3.01
CA GLU A 123 7.28 7.29 -1.78
C GLU A 123 5.90 6.71 -2.11
N GLY A 124 5.39 5.87 -1.23
CA GLY A 124 4.08 5.28 -1.32
C GLY A 124 3.47 5.13 0.06
N THR A 125 2.15 5.14 0.13
CA THR A 125 1.43 4.95 1.40
C THR A 125 0.38 3.86 1.29
N LEU A 126 0.12 3.22 2.43
CA LEU A 126 -1.00 2.30 2.63
C LEU A 126 -1.55 2.51 4.04
N HIS A 127 -2.63 1.82 4.39
CA HIS A 127 -3.23 1.93 5.71
C HIS A 127 -3.86 0.64 6.20
N PHE A 128 -4.07 0.59 7.51
CA PHE A 128 -4.91 -0.39 8.18
C PHE A 128 -5.48 0.22 9.47
N VAL A 129 -6.38 -0.49 10.13
CA VAL A 129 -6.86 -0.13 11.47
C VAL A 129 -6.41 -1.14 12.50
N VAL A 130 -6.11 -0.65 13.70
CA VAL A 130 -5.98 -1.49 14.89
C VAL A 130 -7.25 -1.35 15.70
N ARG A 131 -7.87 -2.47 16.03
CA ARG A 131 -9.06 -2.55 16.88
C ARG A 131 -8.66 -2.51 18.35
N SER A 132 -9.58 -2.12 19.22
CA SER A 132 -9.38 -2.26 20.66
C SER A 132 -9.27 -3.74 21.03
N ALA A 133 -8.35 -4.08 21.94
CA ALA A 133 -8.27 -5.43 22.51
C ALA A 133 -9.58 -5.84 23.22
N GLN A 134 -10.27 -4.88 23.83
CA GLN A 134 -11.51 -5.11 24.57
C GLN A 134 -12.56 -4.05 24.16
N PRO A 135 -13.19 -4.20 22.97
CA PRO A 135 -14.22 -3.27 22.48
C PRO A 135 -15.36 -3.10 23.48
N GLY A 136 -15.86 -1.88 23.66
CA GLY A 136 -16.92 -1.55 24.63
C GLY A 136 -16.43 -1.37 26.07
N ARG A 137 -15.32 -2.02 26.47
CA ARG A 137 -14.67 -1.80 27.76
C ARG A 137 -13.69 -0.64 27.69
N ASP A 138 -12.69 -0.75 26.82
CA ASP A 138 -11.58 0.22 26.70
C ASP A 138 -11.91 1.37 25.75
N THR A 139 -12.91 1.17 24.87
CA THR A 139 -13.41 2.15 23.91
C THR A 139 -14.94 2.22 23.97
N LYS A 140 -15.49 3.44 24.01
CA LYS A 140 -16.95 3.68 24.10
C LYS A 140 -17.58 4.11 22.78
N ILE A 141 -16.77 4.48 21.81
CA ILE A 141 -17.18 4.99 20.51
C ILE A 141 -16.56 4.08 19.44
N LEU A 142 -17.36 3.74 18.42
CA LEU A 142 -16.91 3.05 17.23
C LEU A 142 -16.91 4.03 16.05
N LEU A 143 -15.75 4.22 15.43
CA LEU A 143 -15.64 4.86 14.13
C LEU A 143 -15.42 3.77 13.07
N GLN A 144 -16.35 3.65 12.12
CA GLN A 144 -16.25 2.73 11.00
C GLN A 144 -15.74 3.48 9.77
N LEU A 145 -14.59 3.05 9.24
CA LEU A 145 -14.06 3.63 8.00
C LEU A 145 -14.81 3.14 6.77
N ALA A 146 -14.96 4.02 5.78
CA ALA A 146 -15.61 3.71 4.52
C ALA A 146 -14.69 2.94 3.54
N THR A 147 -14.00 1.89 4.00
CA THR A 147 -12.98 1.17 3.21
C THR A 147 -13.51 0.57 1.90
N ASN A 148 -14.75 0.09 1.88
CA ASN A 148 -15.42 -0.32 0.63
C ASN A 148 -15.53 0.84 -0.35
N THR A 149 -15.86 2.03 0.14
CA THR A 149 -15.94 3.23 -0.69
C THR A 149 -14.54 3.65 -1.14
N TYR A 150 -13.51 3.61 -0.28
CA TYR A 150 -12.13 3.86 -0.72
C TYR A 150 -11.73 2.96 -1.89
N ASN A 151 -12.04 1.66 -1.78
CA ASN A 151 -11.71 0.68 -2.81
C ASN A 151 -12.56 0.85 -4.08
N ALA A 152 -13.82 1.28 -3.93
CA ALA A 152 -14.70 1.63 -5.06
C ALA A 152 -14.11 2.73 -5.94
N TYR A 153 -13.43 3.72 -5.33
CA TYR A 153 -12.72 4.78 -6.07
C TYR A 153 -11.29 4.40 -6.47
N ASN A 154 -10.74 3.29 -5.96
CA ASN A 154 -9.37 2.90 -6.27
C ASN A 154 -9.26 2.37 -7.72
N ASN A 155 -8.57 3.15 -8.57
CA ASN A 155 -8.30 2.81 -9.97
C ASN A 155 -6.92 2.19 -10.19
N TRP A 156 -6.18 1.90 -9.12
CA TRP A 156 -4.91 1.18 -9.22
C TRP A 156 -5.14 -0.20 -9.86
N GLY A 157 -4.27 -0.58 -10.80
CA GLY A 157 -4.46 -1.77 -11.65
C GLY A 157 -5.49 -1.57 -12.77
N GLY A 158 -5.83 -0.32 -13.09
CA GLY A 158 -6.55 0.08 -14.30
C GLY A 158 -8.05 0.33 -14.12
N TYR A 159 -8.71 -0.23 -13.09
CA TYR A 159 -10.16 -0.13 -12.96
C TYR A 159 -10.60 0.19 -11.54
N SER A 160 -11.59 1.07 -11.44
CA SER A 160 -12.42 1.31 -10.25
C SER A 160 -13.88 0.94 -10.60
N VAL A 161 -14.83 1.02 -9.66
CA VAL A 161 -16.25 0.74 -9.99
C VAL A 161 -16.93 1.91 -10.71
N TYR A 162 -16.24 3.05 -10.84
CA TYR A 162 -16.74 4.21 -11.55
C TYR A 162 -16.10 4.29 -12.94
N GLY A 163 -16.90 4.21 -14.00
CA GLY A 163 -16.40 4.22 -15.38
C GLY A 163 -15.47 5.38 -15.68
N TYR A 164 -15.81 6.61 -15.26
CA TYR A 164 -14.97 7.81 -15.46
C TYR A 164 -13.58 7.70 -14.80
N HIS A 165 -13.43 6.81 -13.82
CA HIS A 165 -12.20 6.57 -13.07
C HIS A 165 -11.69 5.15 -13.33
N GLY A 166 -11.96 4.61 -14.52
CA GLY A 166 -11.44 3.35 -15.03
C GLY A 166 -10.78 3.51 -16.39
N HIS A 167 -9.98 2.54 -16.79
CA HIS A 167 -9.29 2.53 -18.07
C HIS A 167 -10.30 2.59 -19.21
N ASN A 168 -10.07 3.48 -20.18
CA ASN A 168 -10.96 3.74 -21.32
C ASN A 168 -12.42 4.04 -20.95
N ASN A 169 -12.65 4.68 -19.79
CA ASN A 169 -13.98 4.97 -19.26
C ASN A 169 -14.84 3.72 -18.95
N VAL A 170 -14.22 2.56 -18.75
CA VAL A 170 -14.90 1.30 -18.45
C VAL A 170 -14.93 1.07 -16.94
N GLN A 171 -16.11 0.71 -16.42
CA GLN A 171 -16.28 0.39 -15.01
C GLN A 171 -15.84 -1.05 -14.68
N GLY A 172 -15.21 -1.24 -13.54
CA GLY A 172 -14.99 -2.55 -12.94
C GLY A 172 -16.24 -3.06 -12.25
N HIS A 173 -16.62 -4.30 -12.52
CA HIS A 173 -17.73 -4.98 -11.84
C HIS A 173 -17.30 -5.77 -10.61
N ARG A 174 -16.00 -5.88 -10.40
CA ARG A 174 -15.33 -6.54 -9.29
C ARG A 174 -14.07 -5.76 -8.98
N ILE A 175 -13.75 -5.64 -7.70
CA ILE A 175 -12.52 -5.02 -7.22
C ILE A 175 -11.91 -5.85 -6.09
N SER A 176 -10.58 -5.82 -5.97
CA SER A 176 -9.84 -6.50 -4.91
C SER A 176 -9.33 -5.51 -3.86
N PHE A 177 -9.17 -5.95 -2.63
CA PHE A 177 -8.42 -5.24 -1.59
C PHE A 177 -6.93 -5.58 -1.62
N ASP A 178 -6.54 -6.68 -2.28
CA ASP A 178 -5.15 -7.14 -2.40
C ASP A 178 -4.40 -6.36 -3.49
N ARG A 179 -4.46 -5.03 -3.40
CA ARG A 179 -3.83 -4.08 -4.32
C ARG A 179 -3.51 -2.76 -3.61
N PRO A 180 -2.48 -2.02 -4.05
CA PRO A 180 -2.11 -0.74 -3.45
C PRO A 180 -3.29 0.25 -3.33
N MET A 181 -3.40 0.84 -2.13
CA MET A 181 -4.42 1.84 -1.80
C MET A 181 -3.95 2.73 -0.64
N ALA A 182 -3.69 4.01 -0.94
CA ALA A 182 -3.34 5.00 0.10
C ALA A 182 -4.49 5.25 1.10
N GLY A 183 -5.74 5.10 0.66
CA GLY A 183 -6.95 5.42 1.44
C GLY A 183 -7.47 6.84 1.19
N LEU A 184 -8.65 7.15 1.73
CA LEU A 184 -9.28 8.49 1.64
C LEU A 184 -9.54 9.11 3.02
N PHE A 185 -8.87 8.60 4.05
CA PHE A 185 -9.06 8.98 5.45
C PHE A 185 -8.98 10.49 5.69
N SER A 186 -7.98 11.16 5.12
CA SER A 186 -7.79 12.62 5.24
C SER A 186 -8.92 13.45 4.63
N ARG A 187 -9.74 12.84 3.75
CA ARG A 187 -10.87 13.52 3.12
C ARG A 187 -12.17 13.30 3.90
N TRP A 188 -12.35 12.12 4.48
CA TRP A 188 -13.67 11.68 4.92
C TRP A 188 -13.77 11.33 6.40
N GLU A 189 -12.67 11.04 7.10
CA GLU A 189 -12.74 10.60 8.50
C GLU A 189 -11.77 11.28 9.45
N SER A 190 -10.73 12.00 8.97
CA SER A 190 -9.72 12.57 9.86
C SER A 190 -10.29 13.56 10.88
N PHE A 191 -11.30 14.35 10.49
CA PHE A 191 -12.00 15.30 11.35
C PHE A 191 -12.78 14.66 12.51
N PHE A 192 -12.97 13.33 12.54
CA PHE A 192 -13.56 12.64 13.70
C PHE A 192 -12.52 12.24 14.75
N VAL A 193 -11.23 12.32 14.44
CA VAL A 193 -10.15 11.90 15.34
C VAL A 193 -9.12 12.98 15.62
N GLU A 194 -9.18 14.10 14.88
CA GLU A 194 -8.40 15.33 15.08
C GLU A 194 -8.83 16.13 16.31
#